data_AF-Q79DW5-F1
#
_entry.id   AF-Q79DW5-F1
#
_cell.length_a   1.000
_cell.length_b   1.000
_cell.length_c   1.000
_cell.angle_alpha   90.00
_cell.angle_beta   90.00
_cell.angle_gamma   90.00
#
_symmetry.space_group_name_H-M   'P 1'
#
loop_
_entity.id
_entity.type
_entity.pdbx_description
1 polymer ?
#
loop_
_entity_poly.entity_id
_entity_poly.type
_entity_poly.pdbx_seq_one_letter_code
_entity_poly.pdbx_strand_id
1 'polypeptide(L)' 'MADAAVHGHGDHHDTRGFFTRWFMSTNHKDIGILYLFTAGIVGLISVCFTVYMRMELQ' A
#
# COMPACT_ATOMS: atom_id res chain seq x y z
N MET A 1 -13.78 16.42 14.51
CA MET A 1 -14.99 16.81 13.77
C MET A 1 -14.59 17.72 12.62
N ALA A 2 -14.23 17.13 11.48
CA ALA A 2 -14.17 17.83 10.20
C ALA A 2 -14.71 16.80 9.19
N ASP A 3 -16.03 16.77 9.08
CA ASP A 3 -16.73 17.28 7.88
C ASP A 3 -16.97 16.08 6.94
N ALA A 4 -17.97 15.22 7.12
CA ALA A 4 -19.40 15.52 7.03
C ALA A 4 -19.80 16.35 5.80
N ALA A 5 -19.12 16.16 4.66
CA ALA A 5 -19.56 16.72 3.38
C ALA A 5 -19.10 15.88 2.16
N VAL A 6 -19.50 14.61 2.07
CA VAL A 6 -19.55 13.91 0.76
C VAL A 6 -20.98 13.38 0.55
N HIS A 7 -21.90 14.33 0.58
CA HIS A 7 -23.21 14.22 -0.07
C HIS A 7 -23.33 15.45 -0.98
N GLY A 8 -22.55 15.45 -2.04
CA GLY A 8 -22.44 16.58 -2.98
C GLY A 8 -22.22 16.03 -4.38
N HIS A 9 -23.33 15.88 -5.09
CA HIS A 9 -23.40 15.64 -6.52
C HIS A 9 -22.52 16.66 -7.29
N GLY A 10 -21.48 16.23 -8.01
CA GLY A 10 -20.64 17.15 -8.79
C GLY A 10 -19.30 16.61 -9.29
N ASP A 11 -19.32 15.86 -10.38
CA ASP A 11 -18.45 15.90 -11.58
C ASP A 11 -17.07 16.62 -11.69
N HIS A 12 -16.31 16.96 -10.63
CA HIS A 12 -15.01 17.65 -10.84
C HIS A 12 -13.84 17.15 -9.97
N HIS A 13 -12.98 16.32 -10.58
CA HIS A 13 -11.52 16.29 -10.41
C HIS A 13 -10.94 16.44 -8.99
N ASP A 14 -11.21 15.51 -8.07
CA ASP A 14 -10.27 15.26 -6.96
C ASP A 14 -9.22 14.23 -7.42
N THR A 15 -8.30 14.68 -8.28
CA THR A 15 -7.19 13.89 -8.85
C THR A 15 -6.08 13.61 -7.84
N ARG A 16 -6.39 13.64 -6.54
CA ARG A 16 -5.45 13.21 -5.51
C ARG A 16 -5.33 11.69 -5.59
N GLY A 17 -4.36 11.25 -6.39
CA GLY A 17 -4.10 9.85 -6.66
C GLY A 17 -4.08 9.02 -5.38
N PHE A 18 -4.62 7.80 -5.46
CA PHE A 18 -4.61 6.82 -4.38
C PHE A 18 -3.21 6.71 -3.74
N PHE A 19 -2.16 6.79 -4.57
CA PHE A 19 -0.77 6.80 -4.14
C PHE A 19 -0.39 8.03 -3.32
N THR A 20 -0.77 9.25 -3.71
CA THR A 20 -0.47 10.47 -2.93
C THR A 20 -1.24 10.51 -1.62
N ARG A 21 -2.46 9.97 -1.58
CA ARG A 21 -3.24 9.89 -0.33
C ARG A 21 -2.72 8.81 0.62
N TRP A 22 -2.23 7.70 0.09
CA TRP A 22 -1.77 6.55 0.88
C TRP A 22 -0.28 6.67 1.25
N PHE A 23 0.59 6.94 0.28
CA PHE A 23 2.05 7.05 0.44
C PHE A 23 2.47 8.35 1.13
N MET A 24 1.72 9.44 0.97
CA MET A 24 1.92 10.68 1.72
C MET A 24 0.94 10.79 2.91
N SER A 25 0.38 9.68 3.40
CA SER A 25 -0.45 9.70 4.60
C SER A 25 0.42 9.85 5.84
N THR A 26 0.26 10.94 6.59
CA THR A 26 0.91 11.12 7.91
C THR A 26 0.22 10.32 9.02
N ASN A 27 -0.75 9.48 8.69
CA ASN A 27 -1.48 8.68 9.67
C ASN A 27 -0.71 7.40 10.02
N HIS A 28 -0.52 7.13 11.31
CA HIS A 28 0.19 5.93 11.79
C HIS A 28 -0.51 4.61 11.43
N LYS A 29 -1.80 4.64 11.10
CA LYS A 29 -2.53 3.45 10.64
C LYS A 29 -2.22 3.13 9.18
N ASP A 30 -2.10 4.16 8.34
CA ASP A 30 -1.75 4.02 6.93
C ASP A 30 -0.26 3.67 6.78
N ILE A 31 0.62 4.30 7.58
CA ILE A 31 2.05 3.93 7.64
C ILE A 31 2.22 2.45 8.02
N GLY A 32 1.39 1.93 8.93
CA GLY A 32 1.42 0.52 9.31
C GLY A 32 1.03 -0.42 8.17
N ILE A 33 -0.03 -0.09 7.42
CA ILE A 33 -0.48 -0.90 6.28
C ILE A 33 0.53 -0.90 5.13
N LEU A 34 1.19 0.25 4.89
CA LEU A 34 2.31 0.42 3.94
C LEU A 34 3.45 -0.55 4.25
N TYR A 35 3.85 -0.62 5.53
CA TYR A 35 4.92 -1.50 5.99
C TYR A 35 4.53 -2.98 5.89
N LEU A 36 3.32 -3.35 6.33
CA LEU A 36 2.86 -4.74 6.26
C LEU A 36 2.77 -5.25 4.81
N PHE A 37 2.27 -4.42 3.90
CA PHE A 37 2.17 -4.76 2.48
C PHE A 37 3.56 -4.94 1.86
N THR A 38 4.44 -3.97 2.07
CA THR A 38 5.81 -4.01 1.51
C THR A 38 6.62 -5.15 2.09
N ALA A 39 6.59 -5.35 3.42
CA ALA A 39 7.29 -6.44 4.10
C ALA A 39 6.73 -7.81 3.70
N GLY A 40 5.42 -7.94 3.50
CA GLY A 40 4.80 -9.17 3.01
C GLY A 40 5.27 -9.53 1.60
N ILE A 41 5.32 -8.56 0.68
CA ILE A 41 5.81 -8.76 -0.69
C ILE A 41 7.30 -9.15 -0.68
N VAL A 42 8.14 -8.36 -0.01
CA VAL A 42 9.59 -8.63 0.06
C VAL A 42 9.88 -9.95 0.76
N GLY A 43 9.13 -10.27 1.81
CA GLY A 43 9.22 -11.56 2.51
C GLY A 43 8.85 -12.73 1.61
N LEU A 44 7.78 -12.63 0.83
CA LEU A 44 7.38 -13.67 -0.13
C LEU A 44 8.43 -13.84 -1.23
N ILE A 45 8.94 -12.73 -1.79
CA ILE A 45 10.01 -12.75 -2.78
C ILE A 45 11.26 -13.46 -2.20
N SER A 46 11.65 -13.13 -0.97
CA SER A 46 12.78 -13.76 -0.28
C SER A 46 12.61 -15.28 -0.13
N VAL A 47 11.42 -15.74 0.28
CA VAL A 47 11.11 -17.18 0.39
C VAL A 47 11.16 -17.85 -0.97
N CYS A 48 10.57 -17.25 -2.01
CA CYS A 48 10.60 -17.77 -3.37
C CYS A 48 12.03 -17.90 -3.90
N PHE A 49 12.89 -16.89 -3.69
CA PHE A 49 14.30 -16.95 -4.08
C PHE A 49 15.07 -18.02 -3.30
N THR A 50 14.78 -18.20 -2.01
CA THR A 50 15.40 -19.24 -1.20
C THR A 50 15.08 -20.63 -1.74
N VAL A 51 13.84 -20.87 -2.15
CA VAL A 51 13.43 -22.13 -2.77
C VAL A 51 14.01 -22.28 -4.17
N TYR A 52 14.03 -21.22 -4.98
CA TYR A 52 14.60 -21.25 -6.33
C TYR A 52 16.08 -21.64 -6.32
N MET A 53 16.89 -21.03 -5.45
CA MET A 53 18.30 -21.41 -5.28
C MET A 53 18.45 -22.86 -4.81
N ARG A 54 17.50 -23.36 -3.99
CA ARG A 54 17.50 -24.76 -3.56
C ARG A 54 17.13 -25.72 -4.70
N MET A 55 16.27 -25.31 -5.64
CA MET A 55 15.88 -26.11 -6.81
C MET A 55 16.95 -26.12 -7.90
N GLU A 56 17.68 -25.02 -8.09
CA GLU A 56 18.82 -24.94 -9.03
C GLU A 56 20.00 -25.83 -8.61
N LEU A 57 20.08 -26.19 -7.32
CA LEU A 57 21.14 -27.04 -6.77
C LEU A 57 20.72 -28.51 -6.56
N GLN A 58 19.50 -28.90 -6.96
CA GLN A 58 19.07 -30.29 -7.07
C GLN A 58 19.45 -30.86 -8.44
#